data_AF-A0A6P6XFC2-F1
#
_entry.id   AF-A0A6P6XFC2-F1
#
_cell.length_a   1.000
_cell.length_b   1.000
_cell.length_c   1.000
_cell.angle_alpha   90.00
_cell.angle_beta   90.00
_cell.angle_gamma   90.00
#
_symmetry.space_group_name_H-M   'P 1'
#
loop_
_entity.id
_entity.type
_entity.pdbx_description
1 polymer ?
#
loop_
_entity_poly.entity_id
_entity_poly.type
_entity_poly.pdbx_seq_one_letter_code
_entity_poly.pdbx_strand_id
1 'polypeptide(L)'
;MTTTSSAVKNSNNNFLPPGLVSNLQEVLLKRKGADDPDPQSQSSSAAKPPTVNDESAEPSSSSASNSGRVDDQPDSDTSKPVILVTNGDGIESPGLTHLVQALVCLGRYNVHVCAPQSDKSASGHSLTMRETISVSLAEIDGATAYEVSGTPADCVSLALSGALFSWTKPLLVISGINRGSSCGHHMLYSGVVAGAREALISGVPSLSISLNWKKDQSQDNDFKDAVTACMPVLEAAFGDIEKGVFPRDCSFHIEVPTSPLANKGFKLAKQSLWRSTLNWQAVSSNRHPSSGRFMSNQQILGMQLAQLSRDASAAGAARRLGTQKKNVEVVESVGVAGKSDSNRTLRYFRLEFLDKDQGGEDEDLDFRALENGFIAITPVFPQSQVESETQVAASDWVSRALKVGQ
;
A
#
# COMPACT_ATOMS: atom_id res chain seq x y z
N MET A 1 -52.17 -46.69 3.92
CA MET A 1 -52.88 -46.38 2.66
C MET A 1 -52.28 -45.10 2.10
N THR A 2 -51.81 -45.16 0.84
CA THR A 2 -51.27 -44.09 -0.05
C THR A 2 -50.07 -43.27 0.48
N THR A 3 -48.78 -43.58 0.21
CA THR A 3 -47.96 -43.45 -1.04
C THR A 3 -48.10 -42.10 -1.73
N THR A 4 -47.08 -41.25 -1.94
CA THR A 4 -45.85 -41.39 -2.80
C THR A 4 -44.80 -40.32 -2.41
N SER A 5 -43.48 -40.59 -2.27
CA SER A 5 -42.40 -40.62 -3.31
C SER A 5 -42.20 -39.26 -4.04
N SER A 6 -41.02 -38.65 -4.27
CA SER A 6 -39.64 -39.11 -4.53
C SER A 6 -38.65 -37.92 -4.54
N ALA A 7 -37.36 -38.21 -4.39
CA ALA A 7 -36.19 -37.34 -4.57
C ALA A 7 -35.70 -37.20 -6.03
N VAL A 8 -35.05 -36.07 -6.40
CA VAL A 8 -34.04 -35.88 -7.50
C VAL A 8 -33.25 -34.57 -7.21
N LYS A 9 -31.94 -34.56 -6.89
CA LYS A 9 -30.69 -34.43 -7.69
C LYS A 9 -30.50 -33.18 -8.62
N ASN A 10 -29.45 -32.40 -8.29
CA ASN A 10 -28.48 -31.62 -9.10
C ASN A 10 -28.89 -30.72 -10.29
N SER A 11 -28.39 -29.46 -10.30
CA SER A 11 -27.44 -28.95 -11.32
C SER A 11 -27.07 -27.47 -11.13
N ASN A 12 -25.76 -27.17 -11.16
CA ASN A 12 -25.18 -25.86 -11.46
C ASN A 12 -25.75 -25.27 -12.76
N ASN A 13 -25.93 -23.94 -12.82
CA ASN A 13 -25.61 -23.15 -14.02
C ASN A 13 -25.65 -21.64 -13.74
N ASN A 14 -24.46 -21.05 -13.59
CA ASN A 14 -24.22 -19.62 -13.82
C ASN A 14 -24.24 -19.39 -15.34
N PHE A 15 -25.31 -18.78 -15.86
CA PHE A 15 -25.32 -18.30 -17.24
C PHE A 15 -24.70 -16.91 -17.32
N LEU A 16 -23.63 -16.79 -18.10
CA LEU A 16 -23.17 -15.51 -18.64
C LEU A 16 -24.22 -14.97 -19.63
N PRO A 17 -24.37 -13.64 -19.75
CA PRO A 17 -25.37 -13.05 -20.63
C PRO A 17 -25.14 -13.42 -22.11
N PRO A 18 -26.21 -13.61 -22.92
CA PRO A 18 -26.13 -14.13 -24.29
C PRO A 18 -25.18 -13.34 -25.22
N GLY A 19 -25.03 -12.03 -24.98
CA GLY A 19 -24.12 -11.17 -25.76
C GLY A 19 -22.64 -11.47 -25.57
N LEU A 20 -22.24 -12.07 -24.44
CA LEU A 20 -20.84 -12.39 -24.14
C LEU A 20 -20.40 -13.71 -24.81
N VAL A 21 -21.34 -14.65 -24.97
CA VAL A 21 -21.10 -15.96 -25.61
C VAL A 21 -20.92 -15.82 -27.13
N SER A 22 -21.68 -14.92 -27.77
CA SER A 22 -21.59 -14.66 -29.21
C SER A 22 -20.22 -14.06 -29.60
N ASN A 23 -19.70 -13.12 -28.81
CA ASN A 23 -18.40 -12.50 -29.06
C ASN A 23 -17.24 -13.48 -28.85
N LEU A 24 -17.34 -14.38 -27.88
CA LEU A 24 -16.33 -15.41 -27.64
C LEU A 24 -16.28 -16.47 -28.76
N GLN A 25 -17.44 -16.87 -29.30
CA GLN A 25 -17.49 -17.82 -30.42
C GLN A 25 -16.94 -17.23 -31.72
N GLU A 26 -17.21 -15.95 -32.03
CA GLU A 26 -16.63 -15.30 -33.21
C GLU A 26 -15.10 -15.12 -33.11
N VAL A 27 -14.59 -14.81 -31.91
CA VAL A 27 -13.14 -14.66 -31.68
C VAL A 27 -12.41 -16.00 -31.75
N LEU A 28 -13.04 -17.09 -31.28
CA LEU A 28 -12.46 -18.43 -31.35
C LEU A 28 -12.51 -19.03 -32.77
N LEU A 29 -13.53 -18.69 -33.56
CA LEU A 29 -13.60 -19.08 -34.98
C LEU A 29 -12.57 -18.32 -35.84
N LYS A 30 -12.27 -17.05 -35.52
CA LYS A 30 -11.23 -16.26 -36.20
C LYS A 30 -9.79 -16.68 -35.85
N ARG A 31 -9.57 -17.36 -34.72
CA ARG A 31 -8.25 -17.88 -34.30
C ARG A 31 -7.93 -19.29 -34.83
N LYS A 32 -8.90 -20.02 -35.40
CA LYS A 32 -8.71 -21.41 -35.87
C LYS A 32 -8.48 -21.53 -37.39
N GLY A 33 -8.21 -20.42 -38.08
CA GLY A 33 -8.11 -20.35 -39.54
C GLY A 33 -6.70 -20.16 -40.12
N ALA A 34 -5.64 -20.22 -39.32
CA ALA A 34 -4.27 -20.08 -39.80
C ALA A 34 -3.37 -21.08 -39.08
N ASP A 35 -3.08 -22.19 -39.78
CA ASP A 35 -1.88 -23.04 -39.72
C ASP A 35 -2.26 -24.52 -39.95
N ASP A 36 -2.19 -24.95 -41.21
CA ASP A 36 -1.70 -26.30 -41.57
C ASP A 36 -1.24 -26.31 -43.05
N PRO A 37 -0.06 -26.89 -43.38
CA PRO A 37 0.39 -27.05 -44.75
C PRO A 37 -0.05 -28.40 -45.36
N ASP A 38 -0.26 -28.35 -46.68
CA ASP A 38 -0.69 -29.44 -47.58
C ASP A 38 0.25 -30.68 -47.59
N PRO A 39 -0.26 -31.92 -47.71
CA PRO A 39 0.55 -33.07 -48.11
C PRO A 39 -0.03 -33.87 -49.29
N GLN A 40 0.68 -33.88 -50.43
CA GLN A 40 0.71 -34.96 -51.44
C GLN A 40 2.14 -34.94 -52.04
N SER A 41 2.89 -36.00 -52.35
CA SER A 41 2.58 -37.35 -52.81
C SER A 41 3.84 -38.26 -52.80
N GLN A 42 3.64 -39.55 -52.50
CA GLN A 42 4.24 -40.77 -53.10
C GLN A 42 5.78 -40.98 -53.30
N SER A 43 6.21 -42.10 -52.71
CA SER A 43 6.99 -43.23 -53.30
C SER A 43 8.53 -43.34 -53.14
N SER A 44 8.89 -44.47 -52.50
CA SER A 44 9.95 -45.44 -52.83
C SER A 44 11.43 -45.25 -52.43
N SER A 45 11.92 -46.34 -51.81
CA SER A 45 13.25 -46.97 -51.83
C SER A 45 14.44 -46.39 -51.05
N ALA A 46 14.78 -47.15 -50.00
CA ALA A 46 16.06 -47.85 -49.78
C ALA A 46 17.40 -47.10 -49.55
N ALA A 47 18.15 -47.71 -48.62
CA ALA A 47 19.60 -47.68 -48.40
C ALA A 47 20.18 -46.63 -47.42
N LYS A 48 21.15 -47.14 -46.65
CA LYS A 48 21.89 -46.59 -45.51
C LYS A 48 23.38 -46.50 -45.92
N PRO A 49 24.30 -46.13 -45.01
CA PRO A 49 24.98 -44.84 -44.78
C PRO A 49 26.38 -44.75 -45.48
N PRO A 50 27.26 -43.75 -45.20
CA PRO A 50 28.23 -43.80 -44.06
C PRO A 50 28.50 -42.41 -43.40
N THR A 51 28.67 -42.29 -42.07
CA THR A 51 29.92 -42.19 -41.27
C THR A 51 31.16 -41.55 -41.91
N VAL A 52 31.81 -40.60 -41.22
CA VAL A 52 33.25 -40.59 -40.81
C VAL A 52 33.52 -39.39 -39.86
N ASN A 53 34.47 -39.62 -38.94
CA ASN A 53 35.03 -38.80 -37.85
C ASN A 53 35.87 -37.60 -38.41
N ASP A 54 36.54 -36.68 -37.69
CA ASP A 54 37.44 -36.75 -36.53
C ASP A 54 37.88 -35.30 -36.18
N GLU A 55 37.97 -34.94 -34.90
CA GLU A 55 39.20 -34.58 -34.14
C GLU A 55 39.94 -33.24 -34.41
N SER A 56 40.05 -32.47 -33.31
CA SER A 56 41.28 -31.85 -32.77
C SER A 56 41.80 -30.45 -33.21
N ALA A 57 41.89 -29.59 -32.18
CA ALA A 57 42.98 -28.66 -31.83
C ALA A 57 43.00 -27.19 -32.34
N GLU A 58 42.98 -26.29 -31.34
CA GLU A 58 43.29 -24.84 -31.28
C GLU A 58 44.77 -24.46 -31.62
N PRO A 59 45.25 -23.19 -31.48
CA PRO A 59 44.56 -21.89 -31.31
C PRO A 59 45.05 -20.78 -32.27
N SER A 60 44.30 -19.69 -32.41
CA SER A 60 44.90 -18.37 -32.68
C SER A 60 43.99 -17.19 -32.29
N SER A 61 44.56 -16.34 -31.45
CA SER A 61 44.25 -14.95 -31.10
C SER A 61 43.33 -14.14 -32.03
N SER A 62 42.33 -13.45 -31.47
CA SER A 62 42.29 -11.97 -31.42
C SER A 62 40.98 -11.42 -30.81
N SER A 63 41.17 -10.50 -29.85
CA SER A 63 40.41 -9.28 -29.55
C SER A 63 38.86 -9.26 -29.49
N ALA A 64 38.42 -8.76 -28.33
CA ALA A 64 37.30 -7.83 -28.11
C ALA A 64 35.87 -8.36 -28.17
N SER A 65 35.29 -8.62 -26.99
CA SER A 65 34.07 -7.99 -26.45
C SER A 65 33.60 -8.80 -25.24
N ASN A 66 33.76 -8.23 -24.04
CA ASN A 66 33.23 -8.84 -22.82
C ASN A 66 32.38 -7.79 -22.10
N SER A 67 31.13 -7.63 -22.53
CA SER A 67 30.07 -7.10 -21.68
C SER A 67 29.26 -8.31 -21.22
N GLY A 68 29.67 -8.79 -20.05
CA GLY A 68 29.16 -9.99 -19.41
C GLY A 68 27.65 -9.95 -19.27
N ARG A 69 27.07 -11.11 -19.57
CA ARG A 69 25.77 -11.52 -19.07
C ARG A 69 25.74 -11.21 -17.58
N VAL A 70 24.69 -10.50 -17.16
CA VAL A 70 24.40 -10.36 -15.74
C VAL A 70 24.19 -11.78 -15.21
N ASP A 71 25.03 -12.15 -14.25
CA ASP A 71 24.96 -13.40 -13.55
C ASP A 71 23.55 -13.58 -12.96
N ASP A 72 22.86 -14.64 -13.39
CA ASP A 72 21.75 -15.22 -12.64
C ASP A 72 22.28 -15.69 -11.29
N GLN A 73 21.73 -15.14 -10.21
CA GLN A 73 22.03 -15.48 -8.83
C GLN A 73 20.71 -15.63 -8.06
N PRO A 74 20.70 -16.54 -7.09
CA PRO A 74 20.44 -17.96 -7.27
C PRO A 74 18.94 -18.23 -7.52
N ASP A 75 18.61 -19.42 -8.02
CA ASP A 75 17.25 -19.93 -8.14
C ASP A 75 16.36 -19.47 -6.98
N SER A 76 15.44 -18.53 -7.25
CA SER A 76 14.29 -18.33 -6.38
C SER A 76 13.63 -19.69 -6.31
N ASP A 77 13.70 -20.33 -5.15
CA ASP A 77 13.12 -21.65 -4.94
C ASP A 77 11.63 -21.53 -5.23
N THR A 78 11.24 -21.90 -6.46
CA THR A 78 9.87 -21.74 -6.99
C THR A 78 8.87 -22.59 -6.20
N SER A 79 9.37 -23.45 -5.30
CA SER A 79 8.56 -24.21 -4.35
C SER A 79 8.06 -23.40 -3.16
N LYS A 80 8.73 -22.30 -2.77
CA LYS A 80 8.35 -21.54 -1.58
C LYS A 80 7.15 -20.62 -1.86
N PRO A 81 6.14 -20.58 -0.97
CA PRO A 81 5.03 -19.64 -1.09
C PRO A 81 5.53 -18.19 -1.04
N VAL A 82 4.85 -17.30 -1.75
CA VAL A 82 5.21 -15.87 -1.81
C VAL A 82 4.46 -15.10 -0.73
N ILE A 83 5.17 -14.20 -0.03
CA ILE A 83 4.56 -13.15 0.81
C ILE A 83 4.84 -11.81 0.14
N LEU A 84 3.78 -11.03 -0.12
CA LEU A 84 3.90 -9.67 -0.62
C LEU A 84 3.83 -8.67 0.54
N VAL A 85 4.76 -7.73 0.58
CA VAL A 85 4.84 -6.70 1.61
C VAL A 85 4.72 -5.30 0.99
N THR A 86 3.97 -4.43 1.66
CA THR A 86 3.85 -2.99 1.34
C THR A 86 3.76 -2.18 2.63
N ASN A 87 3.64 -0.86 2.58
CA ASN A 87 3.35 -0.02 3.74
C ASN A 87 2.76 1.35 3.32
N GLY A 88 2.51 2.22 4.29
CA GLY A 88 2.15 3.63 4.06
C GLY A 88 3.34 4.58 4.09
N ASP A 89 4.37 4.31 4.90
CA ASP A 89 5.47 5.26 5.17
C ASP A 89 6.55 5.33 4.06
N GLY A 90 6.57 4.35 3.15
CA GLY A 90 7.47 4.28 2.01
C GLY A 90 8.59 3.22 2.12
N ILE A 91 9.28 2.97 1.00
CA ILE A 91 10.23 1.86 0.82
C ILE A 91 11.41 1.89 1.82
N GLU A 92 11.86 3.09 2.20
CA GLU A 92 12.98 3.28 3.14
C GLU A 92 12.54 3.31 4.62
N SER A 93 11.26 3.01 4.92
CA SER A 93 10.78 3.14 6.31
C SER A 93 11.37 2.05 7.22
N PRO A 94 11.73 2.39 8.48
CA PRO A 94 12.27 1.41 9.43
C PRO A 94 11.28 0.28 9.71
N GLY A 95 9.96 0.57 9.73
CA GLY A 95 8.94 -0.44 9.96
C GLY A 95 8.84 -1.49 8.84
N LEU A 96 9.01 -1.08 7.58
CA LEU A 96 9.06 -2.00 6.44
C LEU A 96 10.34 -2.84 6.48
N THR A 97 11.50 -2.19 6.70
CA THR A 97 12.80 -2.87 6.74
C THR A 97 12.82 -4.00 7.77
N HIS A 98 12.40 -3.72 9.01
CA HIS A 98 12.40 -4.74 10.06
C HIS A 98 11.41 -5.88 9.79
N LEU A 99 10.24 -5.58 9.19
CA LEU A 99 9.26 -6.59 8.83
C LEU A 99 9.81 -7.52 7.74
N VAL A 100 10.36 -6.95 6.67
CA VAL A 100 10.93 -7.73 5.56
C VAL A 100 12.10 -8.58 6.05
N GLN A 101 13.02 -8.00 6.84
CA GLN A 101 14.16 -8.72 7.40
C GLN A 101 13.70 -9.93 8.23
N ALA A 102 12.69 -9.77 9.10
CA ALA A 102 12.18 -10.88 9.89
C ALA A 102 11.57 -12.00 9.03
N LEU A 103 10.79 -11.63 8.00
CA LEU A 103 10.18 -12.59 7.07
C LEU A 103 11.24 -13.34 6.25
N VAL A 104 12.29 -12.65 5.78
CA VAL A 104 13.42 -13.25 5.07
C VAL A 104 14.18 -14.20 6.00
N CYS A 105 14.45 -13.80 7.24
CA CYS A 105 15.15 -14.63 8.22
C CYS A 105 14.39 -15.93 8.58
N LEU A 106 13.06 -15.98 8.43
CA LEU A 106 12.31 -17.24 8.57
C LEU A 106 12.72 -18.28 7.53
N GLY A 107 13.18 -17.87 6.34
CA GLY A 107 13.65 -18.75 5.26
C GLY A 107 12.59 -19.65 4.62
N ARG A 108 11.31 -19.53 5.02
CA ARG A 108 10.19 -20.37 4.56
C ARG A 108 9.45 -19.83 3.34
N TYR A 109 9.58 -18.54 3.05
CA TYR A 109 8.80 -17.84 2.03
C TYR A 109 9.70 -17.03 1.10
N ASN A 110 9.24 -16.81 -0.13
CA ASN A 110 9.82 -15.82 -1.02
C ASN A 110 9.19 -14.46 -0.70
N VAL A 111 9.98 -13.51 -0.19
CA VAL A 111 9.50 -12.19 0.22
C VAL A 111 9.64 -11.22 -0.94
N HIS A 112 8.52 -10.63 -1.35
CA HIS A 112 8.48 -9.62 -2.38
C HIS A 112 7.90 -8.33 -1.82
N VAL A 113 8.43 -7.19 -2.24
CA VAL A 113 8.07 -5.87 -1.71
C VAL A 113 7.63 -4.97 -2.86
N CYS A 114 6.51 -4.29 -2.67
CA CYS A 114 6.06 -3.22 -3.56
C CYS A 114 5.54 -2.09 -2.68
N ALA A 115 6.28 -1.00 -2.54
CA ALA A 115 5.97 0.06 -1.58
C ALA A 115 6.14 1.46 -2.19
N PRO A 116 5.46 2.47 -1.64
CA PRO A 116 5.59 3.85 -2.11
C PRO A 116 7.03 4.40 -1.99
N GLN A 117 7.43 5.29 -2.89
CA GLN A 117 8.72 6.01 -2.82
C GLN A 117 8.83 6.97 -1.63
N SER A 118 7.70 7.38 -1.06
CA SER A 118 7.66 8.35 0.02
C SER A 118 6.42 8.15 0.89
N ASP A 119 6.35 8.88 2.00
CA ASP A 119 5.22 8.81 2.93
C ASP A 119 3.88 9.08 2.23
N LYS A 120 3.01 8.07 2.29
CA LYS A 120 1.61 8.01 1.86
C LYS A 120 0.72 7.46 2.98
N SER A 121 1.13 7.59 4.24
CA SER A 121 0.43 7.07 5.43
C SER A 121 -1.02 7.57 5.53
N ALA A 122 -1.29 8.80 5.09
CA ALA A 122 -2.62 9.43 5.10
C ALA A 122 -3.29 9.50 3.71
N SER A 123 -2.96 8.60 2.78
CA SER A 123 -3.54 8.58 1.42
C SER A 123 -4.96 8.01 1.34
N GLY A 124 -5.41 7.27 2.36
CA GLY A 124 -6.63 6.48 2.30
C GLY A 124 -6.59 5.45 1.17
N HIS A 125 -7.78 4.99 0.74
CA HIS A 125 -7.91 4.06 -0.38
C HIS A 125 -8.01 4.79 -1.73
N SER A 126 -6.99 5.57 -2.06
CA SER A 126 -6.90 6.25 -3.35
C SER A 126 -6.20 5.37 -4.39
N LEU A 127 -6.68 5.38 -5.63
CA LEU A 127 -5.98 4.81 -6.79
C LEU A 127 -5.59 5.93 -7.77
N THR A 128 -4.38 5.84 -8.32
CA THR A 128 -3.86 6.80 -9.28
C THR A 128 -4.41 6.50 -10.67
N MET A 129 -5.47 7.23 -11.05
CA MET A 129 -6.17 7.04 -12.33
C MET A 129 -5.84 8.17 -13.30
N ARG A 130 -5.67 7.84 -14.59
CA ARG A 130 -5.39 8.79 -15.70
C ARG A 130 -4.05 9.52 -15.62
N GLU A 131 -3.21 9.16 -14.66
CA GLU A 131 -1.83 9.59 -14.52
C GLU A 131 -0.91 8.37 -14.56
N THR A 132 0.36 8.58 -14.88
CA THR A 132 1.37 7.52 -14.91
C THR A 132 2.07 7.40 -13.56
N ILE A 133 2.17 6.19 -13.03
CA ILE A 133 3.05 5.86 -11.90
C ILE A 133 4.40 5.34 -12.43
N SER A 134 5.48 5.65 -11.73
CA SER A 134 6.83 5.18 -12.02
C SER A 134 7.21 4.07 -11.05
N VAL A 135 8.05 3.15 -11.52
CA VAL A 135 8.54 2.01 -10.74
C VAL A 135 10.04 1.90 -10.91
N SER A 136 10.76 1.70 -9.82
CA SER A 136 12.20 1.41 -9.77
C SER A 136 12.46 0.18 -8.90
N LEU A 137 13.54 -0.54 -9.17
CA LEU A 137 14.04 -1.57 -8.26
C LEU A 137 14.58 -0.91 -6.98
N ALA A 138 14.33 -1.53 -5.84
CA ALA A 138 14.89 -1.17 -4.55
C ALA A 138 15.75 -2.31 -4.01
N GLU A 139 16.84 -1.97 -3.34
CA GLU A 139 17.76 -2.94 -2.75
C GLU A 139 17.29 -3.29 -1.33
N ILE A 140 16.78 -4.51 -1.13
CA ILE A 140 16.45 -5.05 0.19
C ILE A 140 17.01 -6.47 0.28
N ASP A 141 17.91 -6.70 1.24
CA ASP A 141 18.61 -7.97 1.41
C ASP A 141 17.63 -9.16 1.51
N GLY A 142 17.74 -10.09 0.56
CA GLY A 142 16.95 -11.32 0.52
C GLY A 142 15.50 -11.16 0.07
N ALA A 143 15.11 -10.01 -0.48
CA ALA A 143 13.78 -9.77 -1.04
C ALA A 143 13.84 -9.07 -2.41
N THR A 144 12.95 -9.43 -3.34
CA THR A 144 12.76 -8.64 -4.56
C THR A 144 11.86 -7.46 -4.25
N ALA A 145 12.37 -6.23 -4.39
CA ALA A 145 11.67 -5.02 -3.99
C ALA A 145 11.52 -4.01 -5.12
N TYR A 146 10.33 -3.42 -5.19
CA TYR A 146 10.01 -2.30 -6.08
C TYR A 146 9.53 -1.09 -5.28
N GLU A 147 10.07 0.05 -5.67
CA GLU A 147 9.64 1.37 -5.23
C GLU A 147 8.69 1.96 -6.27
N VAL A 148 7.55 2.52 -5.82
CA VAL A 148 6.48 3.02 -6.71
C VAL A 148 6.09 4.45 -6.35
N SER A 149 5.87 5.33 -7.34
CA SER A 149 5.47 6.73 -7.06
C SER A 149 4.01 6.93 -6.64
N GLY A 150 3.22 5.85 -6.67
CA GLY A 150 1.80 5.80 -6.32
C GLY A 150 1.52 5.67 -4.83
N THR A 151 0.33 5.18 -4.52
CA THR A 151 -0.18 4.94 -3.16
C THR A 151 -0.03 3.47 -2.76
N PRO A 152 -0.24 3.08 -1.49
CA PRO A 152 -0.18 1.68 -1.09
C PRO A 152 -1.18 0.79 -1.83
N ALA A 153 -2.37 1.30 -2.15
CA ALA A 153 -3.36 0.59 -2.98
C ALA A 153 -2.83 0.40 -4.42
N ASP A 154 -2.20 1.42 -5.02
CA ASP A 154 -1.56 1.27 -6.33
C ASP A 154 -0.44 0.22 -6.29
N CYS A 155 0.37 0.19 -5.23
CA CYS A 155 1.47 -0.77 -5.08
C CYS A 155 0.95 -2.21 -5.07
N VAL A 156 -0.08 -2.49 -4.27
CA VAL A 156 -0.68 -3.82 -4.17
C VAL A 156 -1.38 -4.21 -5.47
N SER A 157 -2.20 -3.32 -6.03
CA SER A 157 -2.87 -3.55 -7.31
C SER A 157 -1.88 -3.84 -8.43
N LEU A 158 -0.79 -3.06 -8.52
CA LEU A 158 0.24 -3.23 -9.53
C LEU A 158 1.00 -4.55 -9.34
N ALA A 159 1.36 -4.91 -8.11
CA ALA A 159 2.01 -6.18 -7.81
C ALA A 159 1.11 -7.38 -8.20
N LEU A 160 -0.18 -7.33 -7.86
CA LEU A 160 -1.14 -8.39 -8.16
C LEU A 160 -1.54 -8.45 -9.65
N SER A 161 -1.29 -7.40 -10.43
CA SER A 161 -1.58 -7.39 -11.87
C SER A 161 -0.70 -8.34 -12.70
N GLY A 162 0.41 -8.82 -12.13
CA GLY A 162 1.42 -9.61 -12.83
C GLY A 162 2.37 -8.79 -13.71
N ALA A 163 2.31 -7.47 -13.66
CA ALA A 163 3.19 -6.60 -14.45
C ALA A 163 4.63 -6.52 -13.90
N LEU A 164 4.81 -6.67 -12.59
CA LEU A 164 6.12 -6.57 -11.92
C LEU A 164 6.69 -7.91 -11.49
N PHE A 165 5.84 -8.90 -11.23
CA PHE A 165 6.25 -10.17 -10.67
C PHE A 165 5.69 -11.33 -11.48
N SER A 166 6.48 -12.41 -11.60
CA SER A 166 6.13 -13.60 -12.38
C SER A 166 5.21 -14.60 -11.67
N TRP A 167 4.93 -14.40 -10.37
CA TRP A 167 4.02 -15.26 -9.62
C TRP A 167 2.54 -14.92 -9.89
N THR A 168 1.65 -15.90 -9.74
CA THR A 168 0.22 -15.71 -10.02
C THR A 168 -0.55 -15.09 -8.86
N LYS A 169 -0.29 -15.54 -7.62
CA LYS A 169 -0.96 -15.06 -6.41
C LYS A 169 -0.08 -15.29 -5.19
N PRO A 170 0.08 -14.30 -4.29
CA PRO A 170 0.83 -14.52 -3.06
C PRO A 170 -0.05 -15.23 -2.02
N LEU A 171 0.58 -15.88 -1.05
CA LEU A 171 -0.08 -16.54 0.08
C LEU A 171 -0.83 -15.51 0.93
N LEU A 172 -0.16 -14.38 1.20
CA LEU A 172 -0.63 -13.31 2.07
C LEU A 172 -0.03 -11.97 1.61
N VAL A 173 -0.79 -10.88 1.79
CA VAL A 173 -0.25 -9.51 1.74
C VAL A 173 -0.15 -8.96 3.16
N ILE A 174 1.03 -8.47 3.55
CA ILE A 174 1.22 -7.75 4.82
C ILE A 174 1.51 -6.28 4.49
N SER A 175 0.67 -5.38 5.00
CA SER A 175 0.88 -3.94 4.90
C SER A 175 1.40 -3.39 6.23
N GLY A 176 2.61 -2.84 6.28
CA GLY A 176 3.19 -2.27 7.50
C GLY A 176 4.71 -2.49 7.62
N ILE A 177 5.30 -2.27 8.80
CA ILE A 177 4.67 -1.67 9.99
C ILE A 177 4.63 -0.15 9.84
N ASN A 178 3.45 0.46 9.96
CA ASN A 178 3.32 1.90 9.85
C ASN A 178 3.61 2.61 11.17
N ARG A 179 4.17 3.81 11.08
CA ARG A 179 4.36 4.74 12.19
C ARG A 179 3.04 5.43 12.54
N GLY A 180 2.62 5.29 13.79
CA GLY A 180 1.43 5.94 14.34
C GLY A 180 0.19 5.05 14.26
N SER A 181 -0.72 5.25 15.21
CA SER A 181 -1.98 4.52 15.28
C SER A 181 -2.97 4.97 14.19
N SER A 182 -3.68 4.00 13.63
CA SER A 182 -4.79 4.12 12.70
C SER A 182 -6.13 3.64 13.29
N CYS A 183 -6.30 3.58 14.62
CA CYS A 183 -7.53 3.13 15.29
C CYS A 183 -8.81 3.87 14.83
N GLY A 184 -9.93 3.16 14.91
CA GLY A 184 -11.25 3.71 14.66
C GLY A 184 -11.44 4.25 13.24
N HIS A 185 -11.95 5.47 13.11
CA HIS A 185 -12.15 6.12 11.81
C HIS A 185 -10.84 6.55 11.14
N HIS A 186 -9.68 6.53 11.82
CA HIS A 186 -8.40 6.78 11.15
C HIS A 186 -8.07 5.70 10.11
N MET A 187 -8.60 4.49 10.27
CA MET A 187 -8.50 3.43 9.26
C MET A 187 -8.98 3.87 7.86
N LEU A 188 -9.91 4.84 7.77
CA LEU A 188 -10.40 5.36 6.48
C LEU A 188 -9.37 6.23 5.75
N TYR A 189 -8.52 6.92 6.50
CA TYR A 189 -7.45 7.76 5.95
C TYR A 189 -6.12 7.00 5.83
N SER A 190 -6.05 5.81 6.40
CA SER A 190 -4.83 5.03 6.54
C SER A 190 -4.44 4.33 5.25
N GLY A 191 -3.27 4.67 4.71
CA GLY A 191 -2.67 4.01 3.55
C GLY A 191 -2.32 2.55 3.83
N VAL A 192 -1.89 2.22 5.06
CA VAL A 192 -1.57 0.83 5.44
C VAL A 192 -2.82 -0.06 5.46
N VAL A 193 -3.95 0.47 5.95
CA VAL A 193 -5.24 -0.24 5.89
C VAL A 193 -5.72 -0.36 4.44
N ALA A 194 -5.53 0.68 3.63
CA ALA A 194 -5.90 0.66 2.21
C ALA A 194 -5.13 -0.40 1.42
N GLY A 195 -3.81 -0.57 1.64
CA GLY A 195 -3.02 -1.62 1.00
C GLY A 195 -3.53 -3.02 1.34
N ALA A 196 -3.81 -3.30 2.62
CA ALA A 196 -4.40 -4.57 3.02
C ALA A 196 -5.82 -4.76 2.46
N ARG A 197 -6.63 -3.69 2.41
CA ARG A 197 -7.98 -3.74 1.83
C ARG A 197 -7.95 -4.03 0.32
N GLU A 198 -7.01 -3.45 -0.42
CA GLU A 198 -6.85 -3.71 -1.86
C GLU A 198 -6.51 -5.17 -2.14
N ALA A 199 -5.65 -5.77 -1.32
CA ALA A 199 -5.34 -7.20 -1.40
C ALA A 199 -6.59 -8.06 -1.16
N LEU A 200 -7.40 -7.71 -0.16
CA LEU A 200 -8.65 -8.41 0.16
C LEU A 200 -9.67 -8.30 -0.98
N ILE A 201 -9.83 -7.11 -1.56
CA ILE A 201 -10.70 -6.89 -2.74
C ILE A 201 -10.24 -7.75 -3.92
N SER A 202 -8.93 -7.93 -4.08
CA SER A 202 -8.31 -8.82 -5.07
C SER A 202 -8.38 -10.31 -4.69
N GLY A 203 -9.09 -10.66 -3.60
CA GLY A 203 -9.29 -12.03 -3.14
C GLY A 203 -8.06 -12.66 -2.49
N VAL A 204 -7.09 -11.87 -2.04
CA VAL A 204 -5.89 -12.31 -1.35
C VAL A 204 -6.04 -12.06 0.16
N PRO A 205 -5.77 -13.05 1.04
CA PRO A 205 -5.72 -12.81 2.48
C PRO A 205 -4.75 -11.68 2.82
N SER A 206 -5.09 -10.85 3.80
CA SER A 206 -4.26 -9.70 4.13
C SER A 206 -4.32 -9.27 5.60
N LEU A 207 -3.21 -8.68 6.03
CA LEU A 207 -3.02 -8.10 7.35
C LEU A 207 -2.44 -6.68 7.19
N SER A 208 -2.82 -5.77 8.08
CA SER A 208 -2.16 -4.48 8.23
C SER A 208 -1.64 -4.31 9.65
N ILE A 209 -0.48 -3.66 9.81
CA ILE A 209 0.17 -3.51 11.11
C ILE A 209 0.59 -2.05 11.31
N SER A 210 0.19 -1.48 12.44
CA SER A 210 0.57 -0.15 12.89
C SER A 210 1.19 -0.21 14.27
N LEU A 211 2.23 0.58 14.50
CA LEU A 211 2.79 0.81 15.82
C LEU A 211 2.29 2.15 16.33
N ASN A 212 1.77 2.20 17.55
CA ASN A 212 1.42 3.43 18.27
C ASN A 212 2.67 4.22 18.71
N TRP A 213 3.45 4.59 17.70
CA TRP A 213 4.72 5.25 17.81
C TRP A 213 4.49 6.71 18.21
N LYS A 214 5.18 7.15 19.27
CA LYS A 214 5.03 8.51 19.82
C LYS A 214 6.37 9.23 19.77
N LYS A 215 6.37 10.47 19.27
CA LYS A 215 7.59 11.26 19.03
C LYS A 215 8.53 11.37 20.21
N ASP A 216 7.98 11.50 21.41
CA ASP A 216 8.76 11.75 22.62
C ASP A 216 8.95 10.48 23.47
N GLN A 217 8.47 9.32 23.01
CA GLN A 217 8.50 8.05 23.78
C GLN A 217 9.08 6.88 23.01
N SER A 218 9.00 6.90 21.68
CA SER A 218 9.39 5.77 20.83
C SER A 218 10.71 6.02 20.11
N GLN A 219 11.36 4.93 19.72
CA GLN A 219 12.59 4.88 18.94
C GLN A 219 12.40 4.02 17.69
N ASP A 220 13.28 4.14 16.70
CA ASP A 220 13.18 3.34 15.47
C ASP A 220 13.36 1.84 15.74
N ASN A 221 14.11 1.46 16.79
CA ASN A 221 14.25 0.05 17.18
C ASN A 221 12.94 -0.54 17.72
N ASP A 222 11.96 0.26 18.13
CA ASP A 222 10.65 -0.24 18.58
C ASP A 222 9.89 -0.92 17.43
N PHE A 223 10.21 -0.62 16.17
CA PHE A 223 9.65 -1.34 15.03
C PHE A 223 10.08 -2.81 15.02
N LYS A 224 11.34 -3.10 15.37
CA LYS A 224 11.84 -4.47 15.51
C LYS A 224 11.06 -5.23 16.60
N ASP A 225 10.82 -4.55 17.70
CA ASP A 225 10.07 -5.07 18.83
C ASP A 225 8.59 -5.30 18.45
N ALA A 226 8.00 -4.40 17.65
CA ALA A 226 6.66 -4.55 17.11
C ALA A 226 6.54 -5.76 16.17
N VAL A 227 7.52 -5.98 15.29
CA VAL A 227 7.58 -7.18 14.45
C VAL A 227 7.62 -8.43 15.33
N THR A 228 8.54 -8.46 16.30
CA THR A 228 8.68 -9.57 17.26
C THR A 228 7.36 -9.89 17.97
N ALA A 229 6.67 -8.84 18.44
CA ALA A 229 5.40 -8.98 19.12
C ALA A 229 4.27 -9.48 18.19
N CYS A 230 4.33 -9.21 16.89
CA CYS A 230 3.34 -9.66 15.91
C CYS A 230 3.59 -11.08 15.36
N MET A 231 4.81 -11.61 15.49
CA MET A 231 5.19 -12.91 14.92
C MET A 231 4.22 -14.06 15.26
N PRO A 232 3.72 -14.22 16.50
CA PRO A 232 2.78 -15.30 16.81
C PRO A 232 1.50 -15.27 15.97
N VAL A 233 0.98 -14.06 15.68
CA VAL A 233 -0.23 -13.88 14.85
C VAL A 233 0.09 -14.11 13.37
N LEU A 234 1.26 -13.65 12.90
CA LEU A 234 1.71 -13.88 11.53
C LEU A 234 1.90 -15.38 11.26
N GLU A 235 2.57 -16.11 12.16
CA GLU A 235 2.78 -17.55 12.03
C GLU A 235 1.47 -18.35 12.06
N ALA A 236 0.52 -17.97 12.92
CA ALA A 236 -0.81 -18.54 12.93
C ALA A 236 -1.54 -18.29 11.59
N ALA A 237 -1.50 -17.05 11.09
CA ALA A 237 -2.09 -16.71 9.80
C ALA A 237 -1.50 -17.52 8.65
N PHE A 238 -0.17 -17.67 8.60
CA PHE A 238 0.48 -18.48 7.56
C PHE A 238 -0.03 -19.93 7.57
N GLY A 239 -0.01 -20.57 8.75
CA GLY A 239 -0.45 -21.96 8.88
C GLY A 239 -1.94 -22.16 8.58
N ASP A 240 -2.79 -21.18 8.92
CA ASP A 240 -4.23 -21.27 8.72
C ASP A 240 -4.65 -20.97 7.28
N ILE A 241 -3.89 -20.13 6.56
CA ILE A 241 -4.10 -19.91 5.12
C ILE A 241 -3.76 -21.19 4.34
N GLU A 242 -2.64 -21.83 4.65
CA GLU A 242 -2.22 -23.10 4.02
C GLU A 242 -3.24 -24.22 4.26
N LYS A 243 -3.86 -24.27 5.44
CA LYS A 243 -4.95 -25.21 5.78
C LYS A 243 -6.32 -24.80 5.22
N GLY A 244 -6.44 -23.59 4.68
CA GLY A 244 -7.68 -23.05 4.13
C GLY A 244 -8.74 -22.64 5.17
N VAL A 245 -8.36 -22.46 6.44
CA VAL A 245 -9.25 -22.11 7.57
C VAL A 245 -9.18 -20.63 7.96
N PHE A 246 -8.26 -19.86 7.37
CA PHE A 246 -8.17 -18.42 7.59
C PHE A 246 -9.44 -17.68 7.12
N PRO A 247 -9.99 -16.72 7.89
CA PRO A 247 -11.18 -15.95 7.52
C PRO A 247 -11.02 -15.22 6.18
N ARG A 248 -12.01 -15.35 5.30
CA ARG A 248 -11.92 -14.89 3.90
C ARG A 248 -12.58 -13.55 3.61
N ASP A 249 -13.54 -13.14 4.44
CA ASP A 249 -14.39 -11.98 4.17
C ASP A 249 -13.90 -10.69 4.86
N CYS A 250 -12.75 -10.76 5.53
CA CYS A 250 -12.13 -9.63 6.21
C CYS A 250 -10.60 -9.67 6.10
N SER A 251 -9.98 -8.50 6.22
CA SER A 251 -8.58 -8.37 6.57
C SER A 251 -8.47 -8.11 8.08
N PHE A 252 -7.28 -8.25 8.67
CA PHE A 252 -7.08 -7.87 10.07
C PHE A 252 -6.14 -6.68 10.18
N HIS A 253 -6.55 -5.69 10.96
CA HIS A 253 -5.72 -4.56 11.36
C HIS A 253 -5.17 -4.80 12.76
N ILE A 254 -3.84 -4.80 12.88
CA ILE A 254 -3.10 -5.06 14.11
C ILE A 254 -2.50 -3.75 14.59
N GLU A 255 -2.88 -3.34 15.80
CA GLU A 255 -2.37 -2.14 16.47
C GLU A 255 -1.49 -2.54 17.63
N VAL A 256 -0.22 -2.14 17.55
CA VAL A 256 0.81 -2.47 18.54
C VAL A 256 0.97 -1.29 19.51
N PRO A 257 0.95 -1.50 20.83
CA PRO A 257 1.12 -0.42 21.80
C PRO A 257 2.52 0.21 21.71
N THR A 258 2.66 1.43 22.25
CA THR A 258 3.90 2.22 22.22
C THR A 258 5.12 1.46 22.77
N SER A 259 4.91 0.50 23.68
CA SER A 259 5.95 -0.40 24.20
C SER A 259 5.63 -1.84 23.78
N PRO A 260 6.06 -2.30 22.58
CA PRO A 260 5.62 -3.57 22.01
C PRO A 260 5.92 -4.78 22.88
N LEU A 261 7.12 -4.87 23.48
CA LEU A 261 7.50 -6.04 24.30
C LEU A 261 6.87 -6.05 25.70
N ALA A 262 6.33 -4.91 26.16
CA ALA A 262 5.63 -4.81 27.45
C ALA A 262 4.11 -5.03 27.30
N ASN A 263 3.65 -5.51 26.14
CA ASN A 263 2.24 -5.76 25.90
C ASN A 263 1.67 -6.85 26.83
N LYS A 264 0.36 -6.77 27.10
CA LYS A 264 -0.37 -7.72 27.96
C LYS A 264 -0.94 -8.94 27.20
N GLY A 265 -0.59 -9.09 25.93
CA GLY A 265 -1.14 -10.09 25.02
C GLY A 265 -1.98 -9.48 23.90
N PHE A 266 -2.70 -10.35 23.19
CA PHE A 266 -3.57 -9.99 22.08
C PHE A 266 -5.02 -9.86 22.54
N LYS A 267 -5.73 -8.86 22.00
CA LYS A 267 -7.17 -8.69 22.21
C LYS A 267 -7.87 -8.52 20.86
N LEU A 268 -8.90 -9.35 20.62
CA LEU A 268 -9.82 -9.10 19.51
C LEU A 268 -10.61 -7.82 19.82
N ALA A 269 -10.57 -6.86 18.91
CA ALA A 269 -11.16 -5.56 19.09
C ALA A 269 -12.23 -5.26 18.03
N LYS A 270 -13.16 -4.38 18.39
CA LYS A 270 -14.11 -3.75 17.49
C LYS A 270 -13.52 -2.43 17.02
N GLN A 271 -13.72 -2.11 15.75
CA GLN A 271 -13.37 -0.80 15.22
C GLN A 271 -14.16 0.26 15.99
N SER A 272 -13.46 1.21 16.61
CA SER A 272 -14.14 2.31 17.30
C SER A 272 -14.63 3.38 16.34
N LEU A 273 -15.52 4.25 16.84
CA LEU A 273 -15.89 5.48 16.15
C LEU A 273 -14.88 6.61 16.43
N TRP A 274 -13.77 6.31 17.12
CA TRP A 274 -12.76 7.29 17.48
C TRP A 274 -12.18 7.94 16.23
N ARG A 275 -11.98 9.25 16.30
CA ARG A 275 -11.47 10.06 15.21
C ARG A 275 -10.77 11.28 15.78
N SER A 276 -9.53 11.53 15.37
CA SER A 276 -8.87 12.80 15.70
C SER A 276 -9.58 13.96 15.02
N THR A 277 -9.60 15.09 15.72
CA THR A 277 -10.23 16.30 15.20
C THR A 277 -9.36 16.85 14.07
N LEU A 278 -9.99 17.16 12.93
CA LEU A 278 -9.32 17.84 11.83
C LEU A 278 -9.11 19.32 12.20
N ASN A 279 -7.86 19.76 12.29
CA ASN A 279 -7.51 21.14 12.59
C ASN A 279 -6.77 21.78 11.41
N TRP A 280 -7.38 22.79 10.79
CA TRP A 280 -6.79 23.54 9.69
C TRP A 280 -6.12 24.80 10.19
N GLN A 281 -4.81 24.89 10.01
CA GLN A 281 -3.99 26.04 10.43
C GLN A 281 -3.55 26.86 9.22
N ALA A 282 -3.65 28.18 9.31
CA ALA A 282 -3.09 29.08 8.30
C ALA A 282 -1.56 29.08 8.37
N VAL A 283 -0.90 28.98 7.22
CA VAL A 283 0.57 28.95 7.10
C VAL A 283 1.04 30.18 6.31
N SER A 284 2.13 30.82 6.77
CA SER A 284 2.73 31.93 6.04
C SER A 284 3.42 31.45 4.75
N SER A 285 3.37 32.27 3.69
CA SER A 285 3.98 31.98 2.39
C SER A 285 5.47 31.61 2.47
N ASN A 286 6.21 32.19 3.42
CA ASN A 286 7.66 32.01 3.56
C ASN A 286 8.07 30.64 4.16
N ARG A 287 7.12 29.79 4.58
CA ARG A 287 7.42 28.47 5.18
C ARG A 287 7.18 27.29 4.23
N HIS A 288 7.08 27.54 2.93
CA HIS A 288 6.87 26.48 1.95
C HIS A 288 8.20 25.80 1.53
N PRO A 289 8.34 24.46 1.62
CA PRO A 289 9.53 23.75 1.15
C PRO A 289 9.60 23.58 -0.39
N SER A 290 8.49 23.70 -1.13
CA SER A 290 8.53 23.57 -2.60
C SER A 290 9.10 24.77 -3.36
N SER A 291 9.32 25.91 -2.71
CA SER A 291 9.97 27.09 -3.31
C SER A 291 11.50 26.98 -3.42
N GLY A 292 12.11 25.90 -2.91
CA GLY A 292 13.57 25.71 -2.93
C GLY A 292 14.14 24.99 -4.15
N ARG A 293 13.32 24.45 -5.06
CA ARG A 293 13.81 23.58 -6.15
C ARG A 293 14.24 24.30 -7.44
N PHE A 294 14.25 25.64 -7.47
CA PHE A 294 14.58 26.41 -8.69
C PHE A 294 15.71 27.45 -8.53
N MET A 295 16.50 27.43 -7.45
CA MET A 295 17.59 28.39 -7.25
C MET A 295 18.92 27.76 -6.76
N SER A 296 19.35 26.67 -7.37
CA SER A 296 20.74 26.22 -7.24
C SER A 296 21.59 26.85 -8.34
N ASN A 297 22.04 28.10 -8.14
CA ASN A 297 23.27 28.65 -8.75
C ASN A 297 23.65 30.10 -8.33
N GLN A 298 23.00 30.73 -7.35
CA GLN A 298 23.38 32.10 -6.91
C GLN A 298 23.73 32.25 -5.42
N GLN A 299 23.80 31.17 -4.64
CA GLN A 299 24.04 31.27 -3.19
C GLN A 299 25.50 31.58 -2.78
N ILE A 300 26.45 31.75 -3.71
CA ILE A 300 27.84 32.03 -3.34
C ILE A 300 28.10 33.51 -2.98
N LEU A 301 27.22 34.46 -3.34
CA LEU A 301 27.43 35.88 -3.03
C LEU A 301 26.74 36.39 -1.75
N GLY A 302 25.66 35.73 -1.30
CA GLY A 302 24.82 36.24 -0.21
C GLY A 302 25.41 36.09 1.21
N MET A 303 26.30 35.11 1.41
CA MET A 303 26.93 34.89 2.72
C MET A 303 28.05 35.89 3.04
N GLN A 304 28.65 36.55 2.04
CA GLN A 304 29.68 37.57 2.28
C GLN A 304 29.12 38.96 2.67
N LEU A 305 27.82 39.22 2.43
CA LEU A 305 27.16 40.49 2.79
C LEU A 305 26.49 40.47 4.17
N ALA A 306 26.12 39.29 4.69
CA ALA A 306 25.53 39.14 6.01
C ALA A 306 26.53 39.28 7.18
N GLN A 307 27.84 39.24 6.89
CA GLN A 307 28.90 39.48 7.88
C GLN A 307 29.18 40.99 8.10
N LEU A 308 28.70 41.87 7.20
CA LEU A 308 28.95 43.32 7.21
C LEU A 308 27.79 44.17 7.77
N SER A 309 26.67 43.55 8.14
CA SER A 309 25.47 44.25 8.66
C SER A 309 25.25 44.09 10.17
N ARG A 310 26.16 43.40 10.87
CA ARG A 310 26.00 43.08 12.30
C ARG A 310 26.47 44.20 13.26
N ASP A 311 27.10 45.27 12.75
CA ASP A 311 27.61 46.40 13.56
C ASP A 311 26.76 47.69 13.49
N ALA A 312 25.62 47.70 12.80
CA ALA A 312 24.89 48.95 12.51
C ALA A 312 23.40 48.96 12.90
N SER A 313 23.00 48.32 14.01
CA SER A 313 21.68 48.58 14.64
C SER A 313 21.63 48.11 16.11
N ALA A 314 22.45 48.75 16.94
CA ALA A 314 22.30 48.77 18.39
C ALA A 314 22.08 50.21 18.85
N ALA A 315 20.91 50.79 18.54
CA ALA A 315 20.43 52.03 19.14
C ALA A 315 18.95 52.25 18.76
N GLY A 316 18.01 52.00 19.68
CA GLY A 316 16.62 52.40 19.42
C GLY A 316 15.55 51.72 20.26
N ALA A 317 15.37 52.23 21.48
CA ALA A 317 14.10 52.30 22.22
C ALA A 317 13.49 51.03 22.85
N ALA A 318 13.63 51.00 24.18
CA ALA A 318 12.83 50.22 25.11
C ALA A 318 11.49 50.92 25.47
N ARG A 319 10.55 50.09 25.94
CA ARG A 319 9.28 50.35 26.67
C ARG A 319 8.03 50.69 25.85
N ARG A 320 7.03 49.78 25.92
CA ARG A 320 5.77 49.95 26.68
C ARG A 320 4.99 48.62 26.74
N LEU A 321 4.54 48.27 27.94
CA LEU A 321 3.51 47.27 28.23
C LEU A 321 2.15 47.82 27.75
N GLY A 322 1.36 46.97 27.08
CA GLY A 322 0.00 47.29 26.68
C GLY A 322 -0.70 46.06 26.09
N THR A 323 -1.62 45.50 26.86
CA THR A 323 -2.58 44.47 26.47
C THR A 323 -3.44 44.95 25.28
N GLN A 324 -3.35 44.31 24.11
CA GLN A 324 -4.40 44.38 23.10
C GLN A 324 -4.52 43.08 22.29
N LYS A 325 -5.76 42.56 22.28
CA LYS A 325 -6.32 41.57 21.36
C LYS A 325 -6.14 42.03 19.90
N LYS A 326 -5.84 41.07 19.04
CA LYS A 326 -6.04 41.03 17.58
C LYS A 326 -5.64 42.29 16.80
N ASN A 327 -4.55 42.17 16.04
CA ASN A 327 -4.58 42.44 14.61
C ASN A 327 -3.53 41.54 13.91
N VAL A 328 -3.99 40.82 12.89
CA VAL A 328 -3.14 40.05 11.99
C VAL A 328 -2.48 41.07 11.06
N GLU A 329 -1.18 41.28 11.22
CA GLU A 329 -0.40 42.09 10.29
C GLU A 329 -0.25 41.34 8.96
N VAL A 330 -0.85 41.91 7.92
CA VAL A 330 -0.71 41.50 6.54
C VAL A 330 0.66 41.98 6.07
N VAL A 331 1.59 41.04 5.82
CA VAL A 331 2.84 41.34 5.13
C VAL A 331 2.74 40.76 3.73
N GLU A 332 2.35 41.61 2.77
CA GLU A 332 2.43 41.30 1.34
C GLU A 332 3.89 41.37 0.90
N SER A 333 4.42 40.25 0.39
CA SER A 333 5.73 40.21 -0.25
C SER A 333 5.54 40.31 -1.77
N VAL A 334 6.07 41.38 -2.37
CA VAL A 334 6.05 41.59 -3.81
C VAL A 334 7.29 40.94 -4.42
N GLY A 335 7.13 39.78 -5.03
CA GLY A 335 8.13 39.15 -5.90
C GLY A 335 7.78 39.37 -7.37
N VAL A 336 8.64 40.08 -8.10
CA VAL A 336 8.49 40.32 -9.54
C VAL A 336 9.24 39.24 -10.33
N ALA A 337 8.53 38.55 -11.22
CA ALA A 337 8.88 38.26 -12.62
C ALA A 337 8.41 36.86 -13.07
N GLY A 338 7.23 36.85 -13.69
CA GLY A 338 6.67 35.70 -14.41
C GLY A 338 5.21 36.01 -14.68
N LYS A 339 4.83 36.19 -15.95
CA LYS A 339 3.47 36.55 -16.39
C LYS A 339 2.44 35.68 -15.64
N SER A 340 1.76 36.27 -14.66
CA SER A 340 0.79 35.60 -13.80
C SER A 340 -0.34 36.57 -13.50
N ASP A 341 -1.57 36.06 -13.49
CA ASP A 341 -2.78 36.80 -13.15
C ASP A 341 -2.57 37.61 -11.86
N SER A 342 -2.38 38.92 -12.02
CA SER A 342 -1.80 39.80 -11.00
C SER A 342 -2.78 40.22 -9.91
N ASN A 343 -3.77 39.38 -9.56
CA ASN A 343 -4.71 39.72 -8.49
C ASN A 343 -5.24 38.52 -7.67
N ARG A 344 -4.57 37.36 -7.69
CA ARG A 344 -5.00 36.22 -6.87
C ARG A 344 -4.21 36.16 -5.56
N THR A 345 -4.82 36.61 -4.47
CA THR A 345 -4.28 36.43 -3.12
C THR A 345 -4.30 34.94 -2.75
N LEU A 346 -3.13 34.31 -2.65
CA LEU A 346 -2.99 32.92 -2.21
C LEU A 346 -3.00 32.85 -0.67
N ARG A 347 -3.76 31.90 -0.13
CA ARG A 347 -3.78 31.57 1.31
C ARG A 347 -3.42 30.10 1.47
N TYR A 348 -2.44 29.81 2.33
CA TYR A 348 -1.96 28.46 2.56
C TYR A 348 -2.50 27.94 3.88
N PHE A 349 -2.94 26.68 3.88
CA PHE A 349 -3.44 25.99 5.06
C PHE A 349 -2.77 24.63 5.18
N ARG A 350 -2.54 24.19 6.42
CA ARG A 350 -2.06 22.85 6.76
C ARG A 350 -3.10 22.17 7.62
N LEU A 351 -3.37 20.91 7.33
CA LEU A 351 -4.18 20.04 8.18
C LEU A 351 -3.29 19.35 9.20
N GLU A 352 -3.74 19.33 10.45
CA GLU A 352 -3.17 18.54 11.53
C GLU A 352 -4.29 17.76 12.23
N PHE A 353 -3.99 16.53 12.65
CA PHE A 353 -4.87 15.75 13.50
C PHE A 353 -4.60 16.15 14.96
N LEU A 354 -5.65 16.52 15.67
CA LEU A 354 -5.60 16.73 17.12
C LEU A 354 -6.29 15.56 17.82
N ASP A 355 -5.50 14.83 18.61
CA ASP A 355 -6.04 13.79 19.46
C ASP A 355 -6.88 14.44 20.55
N LYS A 356 -8.13 14.00 20.65
CA LYS A 356 -9.00 14.29 21.78
C LYS A 356 -9.38 12.97 22.40
N ASP A 357 -9.41 12.93 23.72
CA ASP A 357 -10.04 11.87 24.47
C ASP A 357 -11.53 11.86 24.10
N GLN A 358 -11.95 10.87 23.32
CA GLN A 358 -13.36 10.58 23.16
C GLN A 358 -13.68 9.33 23.97
N GLY A 359 -14.51 9.52 24.99
CA GLY A 359 -14.96 8.50 25.91
C GLY A 359 -15.81 7.45 25.19
N GLY A 360 -15.26 6.26 25.02
CA GLY A 360 -16.02 5.02 24.93
C GLY A 360 -15.78 4.21 26.20
N GLU A 361 -16.85 3.70 26.82
CA GLU A 361 -16.74 2.81 28.00
C GLU A 361 -16.49 1.35 27.58
N ASP A 362 -16.72 1.00 26.31
CA ASP A 362 -16.50 -0.36 25.79
C ASP A 362 -14.99 -0.67 25.72
N GLU A 363 -14.53 -1.58 26.57
CA GLU A 363 -13.14 -2.03 26.64
C GLU A 363 -12.71 -2.84 25.40
N ASP A 364 -13.66 -3.32 24.60
CA ASP A 364 -13.40 -4.09 23.38
C ASP A 364 -13.12 -3.20 22.17
N LEU A 365 -13.12 -1.88 22.33
CA LEU A 365 -12.73 -0.95 21.28
C LEU A 365 -11.21 -0.98 21.05
N ASP A 366 -10.81 -0.90 19.77
CA ASP A 366 -9.42 -0.93 19.33
C ASP A 366 -8.50 0.04 20.09
N PHE A 367 -8.89 1.31 20.21
CA PHE A 367 -8.10 2.31 20.94
C PHE A 367 -8.04 2.02 22.45
N ARG A 368 -9.10 1.45 23.05
CA ARG A 368 -9.11 1.09 24.48
C ARG A 368 -8.22 -0.10 24.77
N ALA A 369 -8.25 -1.12 23.90
CA ALA A 369 -7.34 -2.25 24.00
C ALA A 369 -5.87 -1.77 23.96
N LEU A 370 -5.57 -0.85 23.05
CA LEU A 370 -4.26 -0.24 22.88
C LEU A 370 -3.82 0.59 24.11
N GLU A 371 -4.71 1.45 24.63
CA GLU A 371 -4.48 2.22 25.88
C GLU A 371 -4.25 1.31 27.09
N ASN A 372 -4.95 0.18 27.14
CA ASN A 372 -4.81 -0.82 28.19
C ASN A 372 -3.54 -1.68 28.03
N GLY A 373 -2.74 -1.47 26.98
CA GLY A 373 -1.47 -2.14 26.73
C GLY A 373 -1.59 -3.50 26.04
N PHE A 374 -2.71 -3.79 25.38
CA PHE A 374 -2.86 -4.97 24.53
C PHE A 374 -2.50 -4.65 23.07
N ILE A 375 -2.12 -5.69 22.33
CA ILE A 375 -2.10 -5.64 20.88
C ILE A 375 -3.54 -5.85 20.41
N ALA A 376 -4.12 -4.84 19.76
CA ALA A 376 -5.50 -4.91 19.29
C ALA A 376 -5.54 -5.52 17.88
N ILE A 377 -6.39 -6.52 17.68
CA ILE A 377 -6.63 -7.15 16.37
C ILE A 377 -8.07 -6.85 15.98
N THR A 378 -8.25 -6.06 14.92
CA THR A 378 -9.56 -5.60 14.47
C THR A 378 -9.87 -6.18 13.09
N PRO A 379 -10.92 -6.99 12.92
CA PRO A 379 -11.39 -7.40 11.60
C PRO A 379 -11.91 -6.19 10.82
N VAL A 380 -11.41 -5.99 9.60
CA VAL A 380 -11.80 -4.93 8.69
C VAL A 380 -12.49 -5.54 7.48
N PHE A 381 -13.75 -5.16 7.30
CA PHE A 381 -14.57 -5.62 6.18
C PHE A 381 -14.54 -4.60 5.05
N PRO A 382 -14.51 -5.03 3.78
CA PRO A 382 -14.54 -4.12 2.63
C PRO A 382 -15.93 -3.47 2.48
N GLN A 383 -16.99 -4.14 2.94
CA GLN A 383 -18.37 -3.66 2.94
C GLN A 383 -18.87 -3.48 4.38
N SER A 384 -19.56 -2.37 4.63
CA SER A 384 -20.22 -2.13 5.92
C SER A 384 -21.38 -3.14 6.08
N GLN A 385 -21.37 -3.95 7.15
CA GLN A 385 -22.42 -4.95 7.43
C GLN A 385 -23.79 -4.36 7.82
N VAL A 386 -23.99 -3.05 7.65
CA VAL A 386 -25.23 -2.35 8.00
C VAL A 386 -26.25 -2.48 6.86
N GLU A 387 -26.70 -3.70 6.57
CA GLU A 387 -27.58 -3.92 5.42
C GLU A 387 -29.04 -4.15 5.81
N SER A 388 -29.39 -4.90 6.86
CA SER A 388 -30.80 -5.30 6.98
C SER A 388 -31.75 -4.17 7.39
N GLU A 389 -31.52 -3.50 8.53
CA GLU A 389 -32.46 -2.47 9.04
C GLU A 389 -32.43 -1.18 8.20
N THR A 390 -31.25 -0.74 7.79
CA THR A 390 -31.08 0.45 6.97
C THR A 390 -31.68 0.26 5.57
N GLN A 391 -31.53 -0.92 4.96
CA GLN A 391 -32.13 -1.19 3.65
C GLN A 391 -33.66 -1.21 3.74
N VAL A 392 -34.23 -1.79 4.79
CA VAL A 392 -35.69 -1.74 5.04
C VAL A 392 -36.14 -0.28 5.22
N ALA A 393 -35.49 0.49 6.10
CA ALA A 393 -35.83 1.89 6.33
C ALA A 393 -35.70 2.75 5.06
N ALA A 394 -34.66 2.52 4.26
CA ALA A 394 -34.45 3.18 2.98
C ALA A 394 -35.54 2.81 1.97
N SER A 395 -35.89 1.52 1.87
CA SER A 395 -36.96 1.03 0.99
C SER A 395 -38.32 1.65 1.35
N ASP A 396 -38.64 1.71 2.65
CA ASP A 396 -39.85 2.34 3.16
C ASP A 396 -39.87 3.85 2.87
N TRP A 397 -38.73 4.52 3.00
CA TRP A 397 -38.59 5.94 2.68
C TRP A 397 -38.79 6.20 1.18
N VAL A 398 -38.12 5.45 0.30
CA VAL A 398 -38.28 5.56 -1.17
C VAL A 398 -39.73 5.32 -1.56
N SER A 399 -40.36 4.28 -1.01
CA SER A 399 -41.76 3.92 -1.29
C SER A 399 -42.73 5.03 -0.89
N ARG A 400 -42.49 5.74 0.22
CA ARG A 400 -43.29 6.89 0.63
C ARG A 400 -43.03 8.13 -0.25
N ALA A 401 -41.77 8.42 -0.55
CA ALA A 401 -41.39 9.58 -1.34
C ALA A 401 -41.99 9.55 -2.76
N LEU A 402 -42.05 8.36 -3.38
CA LEU A 402 -42.56 8.19 -4.74
C LEU A 402 -44.10 8.16 -4.83
N LYS A 403 -44.82 7.90 -3.73
CA LYS A 403 -46.30 7.91 -3.69
C LYS A 403 -46.92 9.31 -3.59
N VAL A 404 -46.15 10.33 -3.26
CA VAL A 404 -46.64 11.71 -3.10
C VAL A 404 -46.75 12.46 -4.46
N GLY A 405 -46.32 11.82 -5.56
CA GLY A 405 -46.35 12.37 -6.92
C GLY A 405 -47.41 11.81 -7.87
N GLN A 406 -48.32 10.95 -7.39
CA GLN A 406 -49.51 10.48 -8.11
C GLN A 406 -50.75 10.96 -7.35
#